data_AF-A0A7M7THD2-F1
#
_entry.id   AF-A0A7M7THD2-F1
#
_cell.length_a   1.000
_cell.length_b   1.000
_cell.length_c   1.000
_cell.angle_alpha   90.00
_cell.angle_beta   90.00
_cell.angle_gamma   90.00
#
_symmetry.space_group_name_H-M   'P 1'
#
loop_
_entity.id
_entity.type
_entity.pdbx_description
1 polymer ?
#
loop_
_entity_poly.entity_id
_entity_poly.type
_entity_poly.pdbx_seq_one_letter_code
_entity_poly.pdbx_strand_id
1 'polypeptide(L)'
;MMANSTMFETCPIDIHHQTTDSEILEELPSLFNTPGVEFESFSGFSVARNINQNLDSFDTRFSRLSPSKPNSGTSYPSASRCLWRKYGVETHDDQVGGGEKLGPHEMAVYGTNVDERILPGFEYHVRIPTRNRKDRFQFGGRALHLLRIGQGYGKRLTFEDKHANINTNFFWSDTLPNGYAFTIRAVQPGDEFVLCHHQNRRPFGHATVVATSQHQVEISSSITKDKDIVKKVIVAMHISVRYTCEPHGMMSLRADELVDVMGVAVVRKSAKESRAITRCIEEVEIPGHGECLLYNEDD
;
A
#
# COMPACT_ATOMS: atom_id res chain seq x y z
N MET A 1 -1.03 -8.46 -69.07
CA MET A 1 -1.66 -7.16 -69.37
C MET A 1 -2.70 -6.92 -68.29
N MET A 2 -2.85 -5.81 -67.61
CA MET A 2 -2.13 -4.56 -67.39
C MET A 2 -2.77 -4.02 -66.09
N ALA A 3 -1.99 -3.28 -65.31
CA ALA A 3 -2.31 -2.74 -64.00
C ALA A 3 -3.30 -1.55 -64.02
N ASN A 4 -3.66 -1.10 -62.81
CA ASN A 4 -4.04 0.26 -62.35
C ASN A 4 -5.39 0.30 -61.59
N SER A 5 -5.64 1.15 -60.58
CA SER A 5 -4.85 2.10 -59.80
C SER A 5 -5.71 2.54 -58.60
N THR A 6 -5.03 3.06 -57.58
CA THR A 6 -5.46 3.72 -56.34
C THR A 6 -6.54 4.81 -56.48
N MET A 7 -7.34 5.04 -55.43
CA MET A 7 -7.91 6.34 -55.08
C MET A 7 -8.06 6.46 -53.55
N PHE A 8 -7.33 7.42 -52.97
CA PHE A 8 -7.58 8.03 -51.67
C PHE A 8 -8.72 9.04 -51.83
N GLU A 9 -9.68 9.07 -50.92
CA GLU A 9 -10.63 10.18 -50.79
C GLU A 9 -10.14 11.15 -49.72
N THR A 10 -9.99 12.41 -50.13
CA THR A 10 -9.79 13.59 -49.28
C THR A 10 -10.92 14.58 -49.48
N CYS A 11 -11.03 15.49 -48.51
CA CYS A 11 -11.61 16.84 -48.54
C CYS A 11 -12.95 17.00 -47.78
N PRO A 12 -13.37 18.23 -47.45
CA PRO A 12 -12.63 19.31 -46.72
C PRO A 12 -13.55 20.08 -45.75
N ILE A 13 -13.06 20.81 -44.74
CA ILE A 13 -13.75 22.04 -44.25
C ILE A 13 -12.71 23.02 -43.65
N ASP A 14 -12.51 24.15 -44.33
CA ASP A 14 -12.08 25.43 -43.75
C ASP A 14 -13.33 26.22 -43.34
N ILE A 15 -13.37 26.83 -42.15
CA ILE A 15 -13.86 28.22 -41.94
C ILE A 15 -13.15 28.81 -40.71
N HIS A 16 -12.43 29.90 -40.93
CA HIS A 16 -11.94 30.86 -39.96
C HIS A 16 -13.09 31.59 -39.22
N HIS A 17 -12.99 31.75 -37.90
CA HIS A 17 -13.40 32.99 -37.25
C HIS A 17 -12.56 33.25 -36.00
N GLN A 18 -11.78 34.33 -36.06
CA GLN A 18 -11.19 34.99 -34.91
C GLN A 18 -12.23 35.97 -34.33
N THR A 19 -12.39 36.00 -33.01
CA THR A 19 -12.83 37.22 -32.31
C THR A 19 -12.19 37.21 -30.91
N THR A 20 -11.56 38.33 -30.60
CA THR A 20 -10.79 38.65 -29.41
C THR A 20 -11.65 39.28 -28.31
N ASP A 21 -11.19 39.04 -27.08
CA ASP A 21 -11.19 39.91 -25.90
C ASP A 21 -12.45 40.22 -25.07
N SER A 22 -12.24 39.99 -23.77
CA SER A 22 -12.60 40.80 -22.59
C SER A 22 -13.90 40.49 -21.81
N GLU A 23 -13.68 40.37 -20.49
CA GLU A 23 -14.63 40.46 -19.36
C GLU A 23 -15.56 39.23 -19.19
N ILE A 24 -15.46 38.45 -18.12
CA ILE A 24 -15.95 38.76 -16.76
C ILE A 24 -15.15 37.98 -15.71
N LEU A 25 -14.58 38.71 -14.74
CA LEU A 25 -14.20 38.25 -13.40
C LEU A 25 -15.42 38.32 -12.47
N GLU A 26 -15.35 37.66 -11.31
CA GLU A 26 -16.34 37.57 -10.21
C GLU A 26 -17.28 36.34 -10.30
N GLU A 27 -17.49 35.49 -9.30
CA GLU A 27 -17.21 35.54 -7.86
C GLU A 27 -17.30 34.11 -7.29
N LEU A 28 -16.38 33.71 -6.40
CA LEU A 28 -16.48 32.50 -5.58
C LEU A 28 -17.06 32.91 -4.21
N PRO A 29 -18.18 32.35 -3.72
CA PRO A 29 -18.59 32.60 -2.35
C PRO A 29 -17.81 31.71 -1.38
N SER A 30 -17.00 32.38 -0.56
CA SER A 30 -16.49 31.92 0.72
C SER A 30 -17.62 31.56 1.68
N LEU A 31 -17.67 30.32 2.16
CA LEU A 31 -18.51 29.92 3.31
C LEU A 31 -17.61 29.45 4.47
N PHE A 32 -17.04 30.42 5.17
CA PHE A 32 -16.63 30.30 6.56
C PHE A 32 -17.26 31.48 7.31
N ASN A 33 -18.31 31.21 8.08
CA ASN A 33 -18.60 31.77 9.41
C ASN A 33 -20.08 31.62 9.76
N THR A 34 -20.36 30.86 10.82
CA THR A 34 -21.28 31.31 11.86
C THR A 34 -20.76 30.88 13.25
N PRO A 35 -20.93 31.72 14.28
CA PRO A 35 -20.34 31.55 15.61
C PRO A 35 -21.31 30.85 16.58
N GLY A 36 -20.76 30.30 17.67
CA GLY A 36 -21.49 30.07 18.92
C GLY A 36 -21.66 28.61 19.32
N VAL A 37 -20.64 28.04 19.96
CA VAL A 37 -20.85 27.10 21.08
C VAL A 37 -19.77 27.43 22.13
N GLU A 38 -20.24 27.75 23.32
CA GLU A 38 -19.46 28.18 24.49
C GLU A 38 -18.51 27.08 24.98
N PHE A 39 -17.26 27.46 25.26
CA PHE A 39 -16.30 26.63 25.97
C PHE A 39 -16.53 26.79 27.47
N GLU A 40 -17.18 25.82 28.11
CA GLU A 40 -16.99 25.61 29.54
C GLU A 40 -15.64 24.92 29.78
N SER A 41 -14.79 25.61 30.53
CA SER A 41 -13.51 25.12 31.00
C SER A 41 -13.70 23.99 32.02
N PHE A 42 -13.37 22.76 31.64
CA PHE A 42 -13.00 21.72 32.60
C PHE A 42 -11.51 21.40 32.45
N SER A 43 -10.74 21.82 33.45
CA SER A 43 -9.37 21.40 33.66
C SER A 43 -9.32 19.91 34.00
N GLY A 44 -8.77 19.08 33.12
CA GLY A 44 -8.55 17.67 33.39
C GLY A 44 -7.92 16.93 32.23
N PHE A 45 -6.58 16.81 32.25
CA PHE A 45 -5.75 15.86 31.50
C PHE A 45 -6.14 15.55 30.03
N SER A 46 -5.57 16.32 29.09
CA SER A 46 -5.44 15.91 27.69
C SER A 46 -4.12 15.16 27.48
N VAL A 47 -4.21 13.84 27.26
CA VAL A 47 -3.12 13.05 26.66
C VAL A 47 -3.38 12.99 25.16
N ALA A 48 -3.19 14.11 24.47
CA ALA A 48 -3.04 14.13 23.02
C ALA A 48 -1.54 14.08 22.69
N ARG A 49 -0.93 12.87 22.76
CA ARG A 49 0.45 12.66 22.32
C ARG A 49 0.47 12.16 20.88
N ASN A 50 0.86 13.06 19.97
CA ASN A 50 1.73 12.85 18.80
C ASN A 50 1.82 11.40 18.24
N ILE A 51 0.82 10.98 17.47
CA ILE A 51 0.88 9.75 16.66
C ILE A 51 1.68 10.00 15.36
N ASN A 52 1.57 11.21 14.79
CA ASN A 52 2.18 11.52 13.48
C ASN A 52 3.72 11.63 13.51
N GLN A 53 4.33 12.10 14.61
CA GLN A 53 5.80 12.19 14.70
C GLN A 53 6.47 10.81 14.86
N ASN A 54 5.75 9.80 15.38
CA ASN A 54 6.28 8.45 15.54
C ASN A 54 6.27 7.66 14.23
N LEU A 55 5.28 7.85 13.36
CA LEU A 55 5.17 7.18 12.06
C LEU A 55 6.32 7.54 11.11
N ASP A 56 6.65 8.83 10.99
CA ASP A 56 7.81 9.28 10.18
C ASP A 56 9.13 8.72 10.75
N SER A 57 9.26 8.64 12.08
CA SER A 57 10.44 8.06 12.72
C SER A 57 10.58 6.55 12.49
N PHE A 58 9.45 5.84 12.41
CA PHE A 58 9.38 4.40 12.18
C PHE A 58 9.80 4.06 10.75
N ASP A 59 9.21 4.72 9.75
CA ASP A 59 9.64 4.55 8.35
C ASP A 59 11.10 5.00 8.14
N THR A 60 11.59 6.00 8.87
CA THR A 60 13.01 6.42 8.83
C THR A 60 13.96 5.37 9.44
N ARG A 61 13.52 4.59 10.43
CA ARG A 61 14.31 3.49 11.01
C ARG A 61 14.37 2.30 10.05
N PHE A 62 13.25 1.98 9.38
CA PHE A 62 13.19 0.86 8.43
C PHE A 62 13.81 1.17 7.07
N SER A 63 13.70 2.42 6.57
CA SER A 63 14.37 2.83 5.34
C SER A 63 15.90 2.79 5.45
N ARG A 64 16.48 2.87 6.66
CA ARG A 64 17.92 2.60 6.88
C ARG A 64 18.30 1.11 6.81
N LEU A 65 17.32 0.21 6.86
CA LEU A 65 17.51 -1.23 6.64
C LEU A 65 17.39 -1.62 5.16
N SER A 66 17.00 -0.67 4.30
CA SER A 66 17.13 -0.81 2.84
C SER A 66 18.62 -0.93 2.47
N PRO A 67 18.96 -1.53 1.31
CA PRO A 67 20.35 -1.72 0.89
C PRO A 67 20.99 -0.38 0.45
N SER A 68 21.25 0.53 1.39
CA SER A 68 22.04 1.74 1.17
C SER A 68 23.03 1.96 2.31
N LYS A 69 24.18 1.29 2.17
CA LYS A 69 25.47 1.41 2.89
C LYS A 69 25.49 1.12 4.41
N PRO A 70 26.52 0.40 4.87
CA PRO A 70 26.66 0.02 6.29
C PRO A 70 27.16 1.22 7.10
N ASN A 71 26.37 1.67 8.07
CA ASN A 71 26.92 2.41 9.21
C ASN A 71 26.94 1.48 10.43
N SER A 72 28.16 1.27 10.93
CA SER A 72 28.48 0.55 12.15
C SER A 72 27.79 1.17 13.36
N GLY A 73 27.08 0.37 14.17
CA GLY A 73 26.85 0.74 15.57
C GLY A 73 25.52 0.37 16.24
N THR A 74 24.53 -0.20 15.56
CA THR A 74 23.28 -0.63 16.22
C THR A 74 23.14 -2.15 16.23
N SER A 75 23.37 -2.76 17.39
CA SER A 75 23.11 -4.18 17.64
C SER A 75 21.60 -4.43 17.74
N TYR A 76 21.02 -4.98 16.69
CA TYR A 76 19.69 -5.60 16.71
C TYR A 76 19.85 -7.11 16.89
N PRO A 77 18.87 -7.80 17.51
CA PRO A 77 19.03 -9.19 17.94
C PRO A 77 19.28 -10.14 16.75
N SER A 78 19.94 -11.24 17.11
CA SER A 78 20.51 -12.28 16.26
C SER A 78 19.56 -12.86 15.18
N ALA A 79 20.02 -12.84 13.93
CA ALA A 79 19.84 -13.89 12.91
C ALA A 79 18.49 -14.08 12.17
N SER A 80 17.49 -13.21 12.29
CA SER A 80 16.56 -13.00 11.18
C SER A 80 17.29 -12.21 10.09
N ARG A 81 17.97 -12.94 9.19
CA ARG A 81 18.60 -12.42 7.97
C ARG A 81 17.68 -11.37 7.37
N CYS A 82 18.14 -10.11 7.25
CA CYS A 82 17.42 -9.04 6.58
C CYS A 82 16.66 -9.63 5.38
N LEU A 83 15.32 -9.69 5.47
CA LEU A 83 14.49 -10.46 4.54
C LEU A 83 14.71 -9.97 3.10
N TRP A 84 14.99 -8.68 2.95
CA TRP A 84 15.39 -8.07 1.69
C TRP A 84 16.60 -8.76 1.07
N ARG A 85 17.65 -9.04 1.87
CA ARG A 85 18.83 -9.77 1.39
C ARG A 85 18.54 -11.24 1.15
N LYS A 86 17.72 -11.87 1.99
CA LYS A 86 17.34 -13.28 1.83
C LYS A 86 16.58 -13.52 0.52
N TYR A 87 15.67 -12.60 0.16
CA TYR A 87 14.86 -12.69 -1.05
C TYR A 87 15.42 -11.91 -2.24
N GLY A 88 16.64 -11.37 -2.12
CA GLY A 88 17.30 -10.65 -3.22
C GLY A 88 16.51 -9.44 -3.70
N VAL A 89 15.88 -8.68 -2.78
CA VAL A 89 15.22 -7.42 -3.11
C VAL A 89 16.31 -6.40 -3.47
N GLU A 90 16.64 -6.35 -4.75
CA GLU A 90 17.53 -5.37 -5.33
C GLU A 90 16.78 -4.07 -5.60
N THR A 91 17.46 -2.94 -5.45
CA THR A 91 16.94 -1.65 -5.93
C THR A 91 17.03 -1.67 -7.44
N HIS A 92 15.93 -2.01 -8.12
CA HIS A 92 15.86 -1.81 -9.57
C HIS A 92 15.75 -0.31 -9.85
N ASP A 93 16.49 0.15 -10.85
CA ASP A 93 16.39 1.53 -11.38
C ASP A 93 15.19 1.66 -12.32
N ASP A 94 14.06 1.02 -11.99
CA ASP A 94 12.85 1.11 -12.79
C ASP A 94 12.36 2.56 -12.79
N GLN A 95 11.99 3.03 -13.98
CA GLN A 95 11.51 4.39 -14.19
C GLN A 95 10.05 4.33 -14.64
N VAL A 96 9.23 5.26 -14.13
CA VAL A 96 7.93 5.55 -14.74
C VAL A 96 8.14 6.56 -15.87
N GLY A 97 7.22 6.57 -16.86
CA GLY A 97 7.23 7.51 -17.99
C GLY A 97 7.67 8.92 -17.55
N GLY A 98 8.61 9.53 -18.28
CA GLY A 98 9.21 10.82 -17.86
C GLY A 98 10.51 10.72 -17.06
N GLY A 99 10.96 9.51 -16.69
CA GLY A 99 12.30 9.28 -16.10
C GLY A 99 12.37 9.52 -14.59
N GLU A 100 11.28 9.25 -13.87
CA GLU A 100 11.26 9.28 -12.41
C GLU A 100 11.49 7.89 -11.80
N LYS A 101 12.41 7.84 -10.82
CA LYS A 101 12.88 6.61 -10.21
C LYS A 101 11.85 6.02 -9.25
N LEU A 102 11.52 4.76 -9.45
CA LEU A 102 10.71 3.96 -8.56
C LEU A 102 11.52 3.42 -7.38
N GLY A 103 10.86 3.27 -6.24
CA GLY A 103 11.35 2.46 -5.15
C GLY A 103 11.22 0.96 -5.44
N PRO A 104 12.00 0.09 -4.77
CA PRO A 104 11.93 -1.37 -4.95
C PRO A 104 10.58 -1.99 -4.54
N HIS A 105 9.79 -1.27 -3.74
CA HIS A 105 8.45 -1.68 -3.31
C HIS A 105 7.36 -1.25 -4.29
N GLU A 106 7.72 -0.49 -5.31
CA GLU A 106 6.78 0.13 -6.22
C GLU A 106 6.69 -0.58 -7.57
N MET A 107 5.50 -0.50 -8.17
CA MET A 107 5.15 -1.07 -9.46
C MET A 107 4.71 0.05 -10.40
N ALA A 108 5.20 0.04 -11.64
CA ALA A 108 4.95 1.10 -12.60
C ALA A 108 3.57 0.98 -13.26
N VAL A 109 2.87 2.11 -13.41
CA VAL A 109 1.69 2.21 -14.28
C VAL A 109 1.80 3.48 -15.12
N TYR A 110 1.90 3.35 -16.44
CA TYR A 110 1.98 4.50 -17.34
C TYR A 110 1.53 4.14 -18.76
N GLY A 111 0.77 5.02 -19.40
CA GLY A 111 0.34 4.82 -20.78
C GLY A 111 -0.44 3.51 -20.95
N THR A 112 0.06 2.59 -21.77
CA THR A 112 -0.49 1.25 -21.96
C THR A 112 0.06 0.20 -21.00
N ASN A 113 1.14 0.52 -20.30
CA ASN A 113 1.87 -0.40 -19.44
C ASN A 113 1.31 -0.37 -18.02
N VAL A 114 0.94 -1.55 -17.53
CA VAL A 114 0.60 -1.82 -16.13
C VAL A 114 1.48 -2.99 -15.73
N ASP A 115 2.30 -2.81 -14.70
CA ASP A 115 3.14 -3.87 -14.15
C ASP A 115 2.31 -5.13 -13.88
N GLU A 116 2.79 -6.29 -14.35
CA GLU A 116 2.07 -7.57 -14.29
C GLU A 116 1.78 -8.03 -12.85
N ARG A 117 2.55 -7.52 -11.88
CA ARG A 117 2.30 -7.77 -10.46
C ARG A 117 1.02 -7.09 -9.98
N ILE A 118 0.56 -6.03 -10.64
CA ILE A 118 -0.67 -5.32 -10.26
C ILE A 118 -1.89 -6.12 -10.72
N LEU A 119 -2.51 -6.81 -9.75
CA LEU A 119 -3.69 -7.65 -9.97
C LEU A 119 -4.92 -7.10 -9.24
N PRO A 120 -6.12 -7.18 -9.84
CA PRO A 120 -7.36 -6.85 -9.16
C PRO A 120 -7.66 -7.76 -7.97
N GLY A 121 -8.25 -7.18 -6.94
CA GLY A 121 -8.64 -7.78 -5.67
C GLY A 121 -7.61 -7.58 -4.56
N PHE A 122 -6.46 -6.98 -4.86
CA PHE A 122 -5.47 -6.60 -3.86
C PHE A 122 -5.57 -5.09 -3.57
N GLU A 123 -5.05 -4.71 -2.40
CA GLU A 123 -5.04 -3.33 -1.94
C GLU A 123 -3.74 -2.63 -2.34
N TYR A 124 -3.84 -1.41 -2.84
CA TYR A 124 -2.67 -0.64 -3.26
C TYR A 124 -2.73 0.81 -2.79
N HIS A 125 -1.57 1.31 -2.39
CA HIS A 125 -1.29 2.73 -2.26
C HIS A 125 -0.77 3.27 -3.60
N VAL A 126 -1.28 4.41 -4.05
CA VAL A 126 -0.97 4.96 -5.37
C VAL A 126 -0.31 6.33 -5.23
N ARG A 127 1.00 6.36 -5.49
CA ARG A 127 1.79 7.58 -5.55
C ARG A 127 1.80 8.13 -6.98
N ILE A 128 1.83 9.45 -7.08
CA ILE A 128 2.01 10.21 -8.32
C ILE A 128 3.44 10.77 -8.29
N PRO A 129 4.38 10.13 -9.02
CA PRO A 129 5.74 10.63 -9.13
C PRO A 129 5.73 12.08 -9.65
N THR A 130 6.32 12.99 -8.88
CA THR A 130 6.43 14.40 -9.26
C THR A 130 7.86 14.90 -9.13
N ARG A 131 8.46 15.27 -10.26
CA ARG A 131 9.78 15.85 -10.36
C ARG A 131 9.88 17.12 -9.51
N ASN A 132 10.82 17.13 -8.58
CA ASN A 132 11.17 18.29 -7.74
C ASN A 132 10.03 18.84 -6.84
N ARG A 133 9.00 18.03 -6.53
CA ARG A 133 7.96 18.39 -5.57
C ARG A 133 7.76 17.28 -4.56
N LYS A 134 7.04 17.60 -3.47
CA LYS A 134 6.57 16.59 -2.53
C LYS A 134 5.68 15.60 -3.27
N ASP A 135 5.89 14.31 -3.01
CA ASP A 135 5.07 13.24 -3.56
C ASP A 135 3.58 13.52 -3.30
N ARG A 136 2.78 13.29 -4.34
CA ARG A 136 1.32 13.34 -4.25
C ARG A 136 0.78 11.92 -4.31
N PHE A 137 -0.41 11.73 -3.76
CA PHE A 137 -1.05 10.42 -3.72
C PHE A 137 -2.49 10.52 -4.20
N GLN A 138 -2.95 9.48 -4.88
CA GLN A 138 -4.36 9.35 -5.18
C GLN A 138 -5.13 9.04 -3.89
N PHE A 139 -6.44 9.31 -3.91
CA PHE A 139 -7.37 8.95 -2.83
C PHE A 139 -7.02 9.51 -1.44
N GLY A 140 -6.25 10.60 -1.40
CA GLY A 140 -5.78 11.22 -0.17
C GLY A 140 -4.71 10.40 0.57
N GLY A 141 -3.96 9.54 -0.14
CA GLY A 141 -2.94 8.69 0.48
C GLY A 141 -3.49 7.45 1.17
N ARG A 142 -4.74 7.07 0.88
CA ARG A 142 -5.32 5.82 1.36
C ARG A 142 -5.02 4.70 0.38
N ALA A 143 -4.63 3.55 0.90
CA ALA A 143 -4.62 2.33 0.12
C ALA A 143 -6.07 1.86 -0.08
N LEU A 144 -6.39 1.40 -1.29
CA LEU A 144 -7.74 0.96 -1.67
C LEU A 144 -7.65 -0.34 -2.47
N HIS A 145 -8.69 -1.17 -2.37
CA HIS A 145 -8.80 -2.40 -3.17
C HIS A 145 -9.01 -2.07 -4.65
N LEU A 146 -8.14 -2.61 -5.51
CA LEU A 146 -8.28 -2.49 -6.96
C LEU A 146 -9.36 -3.46 -7.45
N LEU A 147 -10.50 -2.95 -7.89
CA LEU A 147 -11.62 -3.79 -8.35
C LEU A 147 -11.40 -4.32 -9.76
N ARG A 148 -10.90 -3.48 -10.67
CA ARG A 148 -10.78 -3.81 -12.09
C ARG A 148 -9.71 -2.99 -12.79
N ILE A 149 -9.07 -3.61 -13.78
CA ILE A 149 -8.27 -2.94 -14.80
C ILE A 149 -9.04 -3.05 -16.12
N GLY A 150 -9.38 -1.90 -16.71
CA GLY A 150 -10.10 -1.78 -17.96
C GLY A 150 -9.25 -2.20 -19.17
N GLN A 151 -9.93 -2.63 -20.23
CA GLN A 151 -9.30 -2.89 -21.52
C GLN A 151 -9.13 -1.56 -22.30
N GLY A 152 -8.29 -1.55 -23.33
CA GLY A 152 -8.00 -0.36 -24.15
C GLY A 152 -6.54 0.09 -24.10
N TYR A 153 -6.24 1.23 -24.73
CA TYR A 153 -4.90 1.83 -24.76
C TYR A 153 -4.55 2.42 -23.39
N GLY A 154 -5.25 3.47 -22.96
CA GLY A 154 -5.31 3.86 -21.56
C GLY A 154 -6.10 2.82 -20.75
N LYS A 155 -5.49 2.24 -19.72
CA LYS A 155 -6.14 1.31 -18.80
C LYS A 155 -6.90 2.10 -17.75
N ARG A 156 -8.21 1.89 -17.66
CA ARG A 156 -9.01 2.43 -16.54
C ARG A 156 -8.79 1.59 -15.30
N LEU A 157 -8.17 2.15 -14.26
CA LEU A 157 -8.01 1.49 -12.97
C LEU A 157 -9.14 1.94 -12.04
N THR A 158 -9.98 1.00 -11.63
CA THR A 158 -11.14 1.26 -10.76
C THR A 158 -10.89 0.66 -9.39
N PHE A 159 -10.96 1.48 -8.36
CA PHE A 159 -10.77 1.10 -6.96
C PHE A 159 -12.11 1.05 -6.22
N GLU A 160 -12.10 0.45 -5.04
CA GLU A 160 -13.27 0.43 -4.17
C GLU A 160 -13.68 1.85 -3.78
N ASP A 161 -14.98 2.05 -3.61
CA ASP A 161 -15.57 3.29 -3.14
C ASP A 161 -16.59 2.98 -2.05
N LYS A 162 -16.82 3.93 -1.14
CA LYS A 162 -17.83 3.81 -0.09
C LYS A 162 -19.24 3.77 -0.67
N HIS A 163 -19.43 4.34 -1.86
CA HIS A 163 -20.72 4.44 -2.53
C HIS A 163 -20.80 3.43 -3.69
N ALA A 164 -21.57 2.36 -3.51
CA ALA A 164 -21.72 1.30 -4.50
C ALA A 164 -22.32 1.78 -5.83
N ASN A 165 -23.17 2.80 -5.81
CA ASN A 165 -23.92 3.25 -6.99
C ASN A 165 -23.19 4.32 -7.82
N ILE A 166 -22.26 5.07 -7.22
CA ILE A 166 -21.51 6.13 -7.90
C ILE A 166 -20.05 5.97 -7.46
N ASN A 167 -19.31 5.16 -8.21
CA ASN A 167 -17.88 4.98 -7.97
C ASN A 167 -17.10 6.11 -8.64
N THR A 168 -16.50 6.97 -7.82
CA THR A 168 -15.64 8.07 -8.26
C THR A 168 -14.15 7.75 -8.16
N ASN A 169 -13.81 6.62 -7.55
CA ASN A 169 -12.43 6.17 -7.33
C ASN A 169 -11.88 5.43 -8.55
N PHE A 170 -11.71 6.14 -9.66
CA PHE A 170 -11.05 5.60 -10.85
C PHE A 170 -10.17 6.64 -11.53
N PHE A 171 -9.19 6.17 -12.30
CA PHE A 171 -8.37 7.02 -13.17
C PHE A 171 -7.85 6.20 -14.35
N TRP A 172 -7.26 6.88 -15.34
CA TRP A 172 -6.65 6.23 -16.49
C TRP A 172 -5.12 6.23 -16.35
N SER A 173 -4.48 5.13 -16.75
CA SER A 173 -3.02 4.95 -16.69
C SER A 173 -2.23 5.97 -17.52
N ASP A 174 -2.88 6.62 -18.49
CA ASP A 174 -2.31 7.63 -19.38
C ASP A 174 -2.73 9.07 -19.03
N THR A 175 -3.49 9.28 -17.95
CA THR A 175 -3.90 10.63 -17.53
C THR A 175 -2.72 11.54 -17.20
N LEU A 176 -1.65 10.96 -16.64
CA LEU A 176 -0.45 11.70 -16.24
C LEU A 176 0.74 11.24 -17.07
N PRO A 177 1.56 12.17 -17.60
CA PRO A 177 2.76 11.82 -18.36
C PRO A 177 3.79 11.07 -17.50
N ASN A 178 3.79 11.36 -16.20
CA ASN A 178 4.68 10.75 -15.21
C ASN A 178 4.19 9.37 -14.72
N GLY A 179 3.00 8.94 -15.16
CA GLY A 179 2.35 7.74 -14.67
C GLY A 179 2.09 7.72 -13.16
N TYR A 180 2.06 6.52 -12.60
CA TYR A 180 1.78 6.22 -11.20
C TYR A 180 2.72 5.14 -10.68
N ALA A 181 2.98 5.19 -9.38
CA ALA A 181 3.75 4.20 -8.65
C ALA A 181 2.84 3.50 -7.63
N PHE A 182 2.64 2.20 -7.81
CA PHE A 182 1.76 1.38 -6.99
C PHE A 182 2.55 0.64 -5.94
N THR A 183 2.11 0.67 -4.69
CA THR A 183 2.67 -0.15 -3.61
C THR A 183 1.60 -1.07 -3.07
N ILE A 184 1.87 -2.37 -3.01
CA ILE A 184 0.92 -3.34 -2.43
C ILE A 184 0.77 -3.12 -0.92
N ARG A 185 -0.45 -3.26 -0.41
CA ARG A 185 -0.76 -3.22 1.01
C ARG A 185 -1.22 -4.60 1.46
N ALA A 186 -0.34 -5.33 2.14
CA ALA A 186 -0.62 -6.65 2.71
C ALA A 186 -1.11 -6.54 4.17
N VAL A 187 -0.54 -5.62 4.94
CA VAL A 187 -0.95 -5.39 6.34
C VAL A 187 -1.18 -3.90 6.59
N GLN A 188 -2.10 -3.59 7.50
CA GLN A 188 -2.45 -2.23 7.90
C GLN A 188 -2.67 -2.12 9.42
N PRO A 189 -2.62 -0.90 9.99
CA PRO A 189 -2.95 -0.71 11.40
C PRO A 189 -4.37 -1.17 11.72
N GLY A 190 -4.51 -1.88 12.83
CA GLY A 190 -5.77 -2.48 13.27
C GLY A 190 -5.94 -3.94 12.84
N ASP A 191 -5.09 -4.50 11.97
CA ASP A 191 -5.13 -5.94 11.67
C ASP A 191 -4.77 -6.74 12.93
N GLU A 192 -5.54 -7.81 13.18
CA GLU A 192 -5.37 -8.69 14.33
C GLU A 192 -4.97 -10.09 13.88
N PHE A 193 -4.06 -10.72 14.62
CA PHE A 193 -3.55 -12.04 14.33
C PHE A 193 -3.38 -12.85 15.61
N VAL A 194 -3.51 -14.17 15.51
CA VAL A 194 -3.09 -15.11 16.54
C VAL A 194 -1.60 -15.37 16.40
N LEU A 195 -0.89 -15.27 17.51
CA LEU A 195 0.52 -15.54 17.61
C LEU A 195 0.75 -17.02 17.95
N CYS A 196 1.44 -17.71 17.05
CA CYS A 196 1.74 -19.13 17.13
C CYS A 196 3.23 -19.40 17.07
N HIS A 197 3.70 -20.43 17.77
CA HIS A 197 5.07 -20.92 17.60
C HIS A 197 5.25 -21.51 16.20
N HIS A 198 6.41 -21.27 15.57
CA HIS A 198 6.65 -21.77 14.22
C HIS A 198 6.58 -23.32 14.18
N GLN A 199 7.30 -24.04 15.04
CA GLN A 199 7.44 -25.49 14.86
C GLN A 199 6.17 -26.31 15.09
N ASN A 200 5.38 -25.97 16.13
CA ASN A 200 4.24 -26.77 16.55
C ASN A 200 2.88 -26.09 16.31
N ARG A 201 2.88 -24.87 15.74
CA ARG A 201 1.68 -24.05 15.48
C ARG A 201 0.79 -23.83 16.70
N ARG A 202 1.32 -23.99 17.91
CA ARG A 202 0.57 -23.79 19.15
C ARG A 202 0.36 -22.29 19.38
N PRO A 203 -0.90 -21.83 19.55
CA PRO A 203 -1.17 -20.44 19.88
C PRO A 203 -0.72 -20.11 21.30
N PHE A 204 -0.16 -18.92 21.48
CA PHE A 204 0.31 -18.41 22.78
C PHE A 204 0.09 -16.90 22.98
N GLY A 205 -0.62 -16.26 22.07
CA GLY A 205 -1.01 -14.86 22.22
C GLY A 205 -1.76 -14.32 21.02
N HIS A 206 -2.03 -13.02 21.07
CA HIS A 206 -2.60 -12.24 19.98
C HIS A 206 -1.68 -11.06 19.68
N ALA A 207 -1.64 -10.64 18.42
CA ALA A 207 -0.88 -9.50 17.97
C ALA A 207 -1.81 -8.56 17.19
N THR A 208 -1.80 -7.28 17.55
CA THR A 208 -2.50 -6.22 16.81
C THR A 208 -1.46 -5.33 16.14
N VAL A 209 -1.62 -5.07 14.84
CA VAL A 209 -0.75 -4.15 14.10
C VAL A 209 -1.06 -2.72 14.54
N VAL A 210 -0.09 -2.03 15.14
CA VAL A 210 -0.22 -0.63 15.59
C VAL A 210 0.27 0.32 14.50
N ALA A 211 1.35 -0.02 13.83
CA ALA A 211 1.91 0.72 12.71
C ALA A 211 2.57 -0.24 11.72
N THR A 212 2.74 0.20 10.49
CA THR A 212 3.39 -0.59 9.44
C THR A 212 4.11 0.32 8.47
N SER A 213 5.22 -0.16 7.92
CA SER A 213 5.96 0.58 6.92
C SER A 213 5.11 0.73 5.66
N GLN A 214 5.28 1.88 4.99
CA GLN A 214 4.71 2.07 3.67
C GLN A 214 5.43 1.22 2.60
N HIS A 215 6.67 0.81 2.85
CA HIS A 215 7.49 0.06 1.89
C HIS A 215 7.29 -1.45 1.99
N GLN A 216 6.12 -1.94 1.60
CA GLN A 216 5.82 -3.38 1.53
C GLN A 216 6.17 -3.92 0.15
N VAL A 217 7.03 -4.95 0.09
CA VAL A 217 7.63 -5.44 -1.16
C VAL A 217 7.05 -6.79 -1.54
N GLU A 218 6.42 -6.89 -2.69
CA GLU A 218 6.04 -8.18 -3.27
C GLU A 218 7.29 -8.95 -3.73
N ILE A 219 7.48 -10.16 -3.17
CA ILE A 219 8.60 -11.05 -3.53
C ILE A 219 8.19 -12.16 -4.51
N SER A 220 6.92 -12.55 -4.53
CA SER A 220 6.42 -13.55 -5.47
C SER A 220 4.91 -13.51 -5.60
N SER A 221 4.41 -13.84 -6.79
CA SER A 221 3.00 -14.12 -7.06
C SER A 221 2.87 -15.50 -7.70
N SER A 222 1.92 -16.30 -7.25
CA SER A 222 1.62 -17.61 -7.84
C SER A 222 0.13 -17.89 -7.85
N ILE A 223 -0.28 -18.80 -8.74
CA ILE A 223 -1.66 -19.26 -8.85
C ILE A 223 -1.73 -20.70 -8.34
N THR A 224 -2.61 -20.97 -7.38
CA THR A 224 -2.81 -22.30 -6.81
C THR A 224 -3.61 -23.20 -7.77
N LYS A 225 -3.69 -24.50 -7.48
CA LYS A 225 -4.53 -25.44 -8.23
C LYS A 225 -6.02 -25.04 -8.20
N ASP A 226 -6.44 -24.42 -7.11
CA ASP A 226 -7.81 -23.93 -6.90
C ASP A 226 -8.07 -22.58 -7.59
N LYS A 227 -7.09 -22.08 -8.36
CA LYS A 227 -7.10 -20.80 -9.07
C LYS A 227 -7.07 -19.58 -8.15
N ASP A 228 -6.64 -19.76 -6.91
CA ASP A 228 -6.40 -18.62 -6.02
C ASP A 228 -5.08 -17.95 -6.40
N ILE A 229 -5.03 -16.64 -6.20
CA ILE A 229 -3.81 -15.88 -6.38
C ILE A 229 -3.18 -15.69 -5.00
N VAL A 230 -1.94 -16.14 -4.85
CA VAL A 230 -1.17 -16.01 -3.61
C VAL A 230 0.04 -15.12 -3.87
N LYS A 231 0.11 -14.02 -3.13
CA LYS A 231 1.25 -13.10 -3.11
C LYS A 231 1.99 -13.24 -1.79
N LYS A 232 3.32 -13.28 -1.86
CA LYS A 232 4.18 -13.15 -0.69
C LYS A 232 4.77 -11.74 -0.67
N VAL A 233 4.62 -11.06 0.46
CA VAL A 233 4.97 -9.65 0.62
C VAL A 233 5.82 -9.48 1.87
N ILE A 234 7.02 -8.90 1.74
CA ILE A 234 7.82 -8.52 2.90
C ILE A 234 7.15 -7.33 3.58
N VAL A 235 6.95 -7.47 4.89
CA VAL A 235 6.28 -6.48 5.72
C VAL A 235 7.15 -6.17 6.95
N ALA A 236 7.15 -4.89 7.32
CA ALA A 236 7.78 -4.39 8.54
C ALA A 236 6.71 -3.65 9.34
N MET A 237 6.53 -4.03 10.61
CA MET A 237 5.41 -3.56 11.41
C MET A 237 5.76 -3.42 12.88
N HIS A 238 5.04 -2.52 13.53
CA HIS A 238 5.00 -2.37 14.98
C HIS A 238 3.74 -3.06 15.48
N ILE A 239 3.88 -4.07 16.32
CA ILE A 239 2.77 -4.86 16.84
C ILE A 239 2.65 -4.71 18.35
N SER A 240 1.41 -4.74 18.83
CA SER A 240 1.06 -4.88 20.24
C SER A 240 0.75 -6.34 20.52
N VAL A 241 1.59 -6.99 21.33
CA VAL A 241 1.48 -8.42 21.64
C VAL A 241 0.84 -8.61 23.00
N ARG A 242 -0.27 -9.35 23.02
CA ARG A 242 -0.92 -9.83 24.23
C ARG A 242 -0.73 -11.32 24.37
N TYR A 243 0.12 -11.71 25.32
CA TYR A 243 0.37 -13.13 25.61
C TYR A 243 -0.82 -13.75 26.34
N THR A 244 -1.26 -14.92 25.87
CA THR A 244 -2.21 -15.76 26.59
C THR A 244 -1.39 -16.80 27.35
N CYS A 245 -1.38 -16.73 28.68
CA CYS A 245 -0.57 -17.67 29.46
C CYS A 245 -1.11 -19.10 29.32
N GLU A 246 -0.20 -20.01 28.94
CA GLU A 246 0.15 -21.32 29.52
C GLU A 246 -0.90 -22.16 30.30
N PRO A 247 -0.75 -23.51 30.31
CA PRO A 247 -1.80 -24.53 30.16
C PRO A 247 -2.82 -24.67 31.31
N HIS A 248 -2.93 -23.72 32.23
CA HIS A 248 -3.80 -23.79 33.42
C HIS A 248 -4.84 -22.65 33.50
N GLY A 249 -5.03 -21.89 32.41
CA GLY A 249 -6.21 -21.02 32.24
C GLY A 249 -6.16 -19.67 32.96
N MET A 250 -4.99 -19.22 33.43
CA MET A 250 -4.83 -17.84 33.91
C MET A 250 -4.51 -16.91 32.74
N MET A 251 -5.19 -15.76 32.64
CA MET A 251 -4.77 -14.71 31.71
C MET A 251 -3.44 -14.09 32.16
N SER A 252 -2.60 -13.71 31.20
CA SER A 252 -1.39 -12.93 31.52
C SER A 252 -1.82 -11.58 32.06
N LEU A 253 -1.38 -11.25 33.28
CA LEU A 253 -1.47 -9.88 33.82
C LEU A 253 -0.37 -8.96 33.24
N ARG A 254 0.47 -9.47 32.32
CA ARG A 254 1.48 -8.64 31.66
C ARG A 254 0.77 -7.62 30.78
N ALA A 255 1.25 -6.37 30.84
CA ALA A 255 0.88 -5.35 29.89
C ALA A 255 1.24 -5.81 28.47
N ASP A 256 0.46 -5.34 27.50
CA ASP A 256 0.74 -5.59 26.09
C ASP A 256 2.15 -5.06 25.74
N GLU A 257 2.92 -5.88 25.04
CA GLU A 257 4.29 -5.56 24.66
C GLU A 257 4.32 -4.99 23.24
N LEU A 258 4.97 -3.85 23.06
CA LEU A 258 5.16 -3.25 21.74
C LEU A 258 6.47 -3.75 21.12
N VAL A 259 6.37 -4.41 19.97
CA VAL A 259 7.50 -5.05 19.30
C VAL A 259 7.59 -4.62 17.83
N ASP A 260 8.80 -4.25 17.41
CA ASP A 260 9.13 -4.06 15.99
C ASP A 260 9.48 -5.41 15.37
N VAL A 261 8.74 -5.81 14.33
CA VAL A 261 8.96 -7.09 13.65
C VAL A 261 9.00 -6.95 12.13
N MET A 262 9.69 -7.89 11.50
CA MET A 262 9.62 -8.13 10.06
C MET A 262 9.11 -9.53 9.80
N GLY A 263 8.46 -9.71 8.66
CA GLY A 263 7.97 -11.03 8.23
C GLY A 263 7.58 -11.04 6.76
N VAL A 264 7.06 -12.18 6.33
CA VAL A 264 6.53 -12.40 4.98
C VAL A 264 5.03 -12.64 5.07
N ALA A 265 4.24 -11.63 4.74
CA ALA A 265 2.79 -11.75 4.64
C ALA A 265 2.41 -12.60 3.42
N VAL A 266 1.57 -13.59 3.65
CA VAL A 266 0.96 -14.43 2.62
C VAL A 266 -0.45 -13.90 2.36
N VAL A 267 -0.60 -13.16 1.27
CA VAL A 267 -1.87 -12.55 0.86
C VAL A 267 -2.54 -13.47 -0.18
N ARG A 268 -3.74 -13.93 0.10
CA ARG A 268 -4.50 -14.83 -0.78
C ARG A 268 -5.77 -14.15 -1.26
N LYS A 269 -6.00 -14.22 -2.56
CA LYS A 269 -7.28 -13.90 -3.18
C LYS A 269 -7.91 -15.20 -3.68
N SER A 270 -9.00 -15.61 -3.05
CA SER A 270 -9.78 -16.78 -3.48
C SER A 270 -10.40 -16.52 -4.86
N ALA A 271 -10.49 -17.56 -5.70
CA ALA A 271 -11.16 -17.45 -7.00
C ALA A 271 -12.65 -17.06 -6.87
N LYS A 272 -13.26 -17.30 -5.71
CA LYS A 272 -14.67 -17.00 -5.41
C LYS A 272 -14.87 -15.61 -4.81
N GLU A 273 -13.79 -14.97 -4.36
CA GLU A 273 -13.85 -13.70 -3.65
C GLU A 273 -13.25 -12.59 -4.50
N SER A 274 -13.83 -11.40 -4.38
CA SER A 274 -13.33 -10.22 -5.06
C SER A 274 -12.12 -9.60 -4.36
N ARG A 275 -11.93 -9.90 -3.06
CA ARG A 275 -10.95 -9.26 -2.18
C ARG A 275 -9.92 -10.28 -1.68
N ALA A 276 -8.67 -9.86 -1.63
CA ALA A 276 -7.58 -10.60 -1.04
C ALA A 276 -7.52 -10.32 0.46
N ILE A 277 -7.10 -11.34 1.21
CA ILE A 277 -6.91 -11.29 2.65
C ILE A 277 -5.52 -11.81 3.01
N THR A 278 -4.94 -11.28 4.08
CA THR A 278 -3.68 -11.78 4.61
C THR A 278 -3.97 -13.01 5.46
N ARG A 279 -3.60 -14.18 4.92
CA ARG A 279 -3.74 -15.51 5.56
C ARG A 279 -2.88 -15.57 6.82
N CYS A 280 -1.60 -15.25 6.67
CA CYS A 280 -0.62 -15.33 7.73
C CYS A 280 0.60 -14.45 7.44
N ILE A 281 1.44 -14.24 8.44
CA ILE A 281 2.76 -13.63 8.32
C ILE A 281 3.79 -14.63 8.84
N GLU A 282 4.59 -15.16 7.92
CA GLU A 282 5.65 -16.12 8.16
C GLU A 282 6.95 -15.42 8.54
N GLU A 283 7.91 -16.17 9.10
CA GLU A 283 9.27 -15.68 9.37
C GLU A 283 9.34 -14.46 10.31
N VAL A 284 8.40 -14.40 11.27
CA VAL A 284 8.36 -13.38 12.31
C VAL A 284 9.18 -13.84 13.50
N GLU A 285 10.03 -12.98 14.04
CA GLU A 285 10.78 -13.28 15.27
C GLU A 285 10.29 -12.39 16.41
N ILE A 286 9.85 -13.02 17.51
CA ILE A 286 9.42 -12.31 18.71
C ILE A 286 10.52 -12.43 19.78
N PRO A 287 10.98 -11.31 20.37
CA PRO A 287 11.95 -11.34 21.46
C PRO A 287 11.54 -12.29 22.58
N GLY A 288 12.44 -13.21 22.97
CA GLY A 288 12.18 -14.20 24.02
C GLY A 288 11.35 -15.42 23.60
N HIS A 289 10.71 -15.42 22.43
CA HIS A 289 9.91 -16.55 21.91
C HIS A 289 10.48 -17.16 20.62
N GLY A 290 11.39 -16.48 19.93
CA GLY A 290 12.05 -16.96 18.72
C GLY A 290 11.15 -16.90 17.48
N GLU A 291 11.35 -17.82 16.54
CA GLU A 291 10.57 -17.88 15.30
C GLU A 291 9.10 -18.21 15.55
N CYS A 292 8.24 -17.36 15.02
CA CYS A 292 6.80 -17.36 15.19
C CYS A 292 6.07 -17.25 13.85
N LEU A 293 4.76 -17.47 13.91
CA LEU A 293 3.81 -17.30 12.84
C LEU A 293 2.66 -16.44 13.36
N LEU A 294 2.26 -15.42 12.62
CA LEU A 294 1.01 -14.70 12.85
C LEU A 294 -0.05 -15.26 11.90
N TYR A 295 -1.17 -15.75 12.42
CA TYR A 295 -2.25 -16.36 11.63
C TYR A 295 -3.55 -15.55 11.79
N ASN A 296 -4.29 -15.37 10.70
CA ASN A 296 -5.59 -14.71 10.73
C ASN A 296 -6.69 -15.73 11.05
N GLU A 297 -7.52 -15.50 12.07
CA GLU A 297 -8.57 -16.46 12.48
C GLU A 297 -9.74 -16.54 11.50
N ASP A 298 -9.98 -15.49 10.71
CA ASP A 298 -11.20 -15.31 9.91
C ASP A 298 -11.27 -16.19 8.64
N ASP A 299 -10.53 -17.29 8.60
CA ASP A 299 -9.92 -17.75 7.37
C ASP A 299 -9.55 -19.25 7.29
#